data_AF-A0A8B6DLV0-F1
#
_entry.id   AF-A0A8B6DLV0-F1
#
_cell.length_a   1.000
_cell.length_b   1.000
_cell.length_c   1.000
_cell.angle_alpha   90.00
_cell.angle_beta   90.00
_cell.angle_gamma   90.00
#
_symmetry.space_group_name_H-M   'P 1'
#
loop_
_entity.id
_entity.type
_entity.pdbx_description
1 polymer ?
#
loop_
_entity_poly.entity_id
_entity_poly.type
_entity_poly.pdbx_seq_one_letter_code
_entity_poly.pdbx_strand_id
1 'polypeptide(L)'
;ISKTHEEASCSDSQDSETNPNTKTQTQTQSLDPVGFIGKSLNDTLKSTILGSKWTPEKGKYSFPLTHGRRYNVAWEDKFNWLRYSPSTDSAFCAPCIAFGECKSSGGYSDKFSSSGMKDWKNAVGAKRGTFLIHQESSGHKDALLKSSNFLQIIGGGEKTSSVVFLRLTKIILRKINR
;
A
#
# COMPACT_ATOMS: atom_id res chain seq x y z
N ILE A 1 -13.74 -54.49 -3.11
CA ILE A 1 -15.21 -54.44 -3.32
C ILE A 1 -15.85 -54.17 -1.97
N SER A 2 -16.47 -52.99 -1.86
CA SER A 2 -17.51 -52.56 -0.88
C SER A 2 -17.17 -52.57 0.62
N LYS A 3 -17.59 -51.63 1.48
CA LYS A 3 -18.13 -50.24 1.48
C LYS A 3 -18.63 -50.05 2.94
N THR A 4 -18.47 -48.85 3.52
CA THR A 4 -19.27 -48.24 4.63
C THR A 4 -18.48 -46.98 5.04
N HIS A 5 -18.77 -45.76 4.57
CA HIS A 5 -19.87 -44.82 4.89
C HIS A 5 -20.10 -44.60 6.38
N GLU A 6 -19.70 -43.42 6.86
CA GLU A 6 -20.34 -42.72 7.98
C GLU A 6 -20.49 -41.24 7.57
N GLU A 7 -21.75 -40.80 7.55
CA GLU A 7 -22.20 -39.42 7.35
C GLU A 7 -22.65 -38.82 8.69
N ALA A 8 -22.87 -37.50 8.68
CA ALA A 8 -23.52 -36.63 9.67
C ALA A 8 -22.56 -36.03 10.73
N SER A 9 -22.66 -34.76 11.13
CA SER A 9 -23.85 -33.91 11.25
C SER A 9 -23.49 -32.41 11.29
N CYS A 10 -24.47 -31.57 10.98
CA CYS A 10 -24.45 -30.10 10.99
C CYS A 10 -25.37 -29.60 12.12
N SER A 11 -24.99 -28.54 12.85
CA SER A 11 -25.75 -27.62 13.76
C SER A 11 -24.85 -27.20 14.95
N ASP A 12 -24.89 -26.00 15.54
CA ASP A 12 -26.01 -25.08 15.77
C ASP A 12 -25.48 -23.65 16.06
N SER A 13 -26.31 -22.64 15.80
CA SER A 13 -26.09 -21.22 16.13
C SER A 13 -26.81 -20.88 17.44
N GLN A 14 -26.23 -20.03 18.31
CA GLN A 14 -27.02 -19.22 19.23
C GLN A 14 -26.42 -17.82 19.43
N ASP A 15 -27.28 -16.84 19.14
CA ASP A 15 -27.13 -15.41 19.34
C ASP A 15 -27.11 -15.01 20.83
N SER A 16 -26.50 -13.86 21.12
CA SER A 16 -26.97 -12.97 22.18
C SER A 16 -26.71 -11.51 21.81
N GLU A 17 -27.80 -10.81 21.48
CA GLU A 17 -27.88 -9.36 21.40
C GLU A 17 -28.04 -8.75 22.80
N THR A 18 -27.39 -7.61 23.05
CA THR A 18 -28.01 -6.46 23.76
C THR A 18 -27.22 -5.18 23.49
N ASN A 19 -27.93 -4.15 23.00
CA ASN A 19 -27.55 -2.77 22.64
C ASN A 19 -28.27 -1.80 23.62
N PRO A 20 -27.89 -0.52 23.91
CA PRO A 20 -27.95 0.60 22.96
C PRO A 20 -26.96 1.80 23.14
N ASN A 21 -26.52 2.37 22.01
CA ASN A 21 -26.19 3.78 21.73
C ASN A 21 -25.00 4.48 22.43
N THR A 22 -23.98 4.84 21.62
CA THR A 22 -23.57 6.26 21.47
C THR A 22 -23.25 6.54 20.00
N LYS A 23 -23.94 7.55 19.46
CA LYS A 23 -23.89 8.00 18.07
C LYS A 23 -22.65 8.88 17.80
N THR A 24 -22.19 8.78 16.55
CA THR A 24 -21.40 9.78 15.80
C THR A 24 -19.92 9.92 16.14
N GLN A 25 -19.06 9.17 15.41
CA GLN A 25 -17.75 9.66 15.00
C GLN A 25 -17.49 9.29 13.54
N THR A 26 -17.24 10.31 12.73
CA THR A 26 -17.07 10.34 11.28
C THR A 26 -16.15 9.24 10.76
N GLN A 27 -16.65 8.43 9.81
CA GLN A 27 -15.86 7.47 9.03
C GLN A 27 -14.93 8.21 8.07
N THR A 28 -13.83 8.75 8.59
CA THR A 28 -12.63 9.04 7.83
C THR A 28 -11.61 8.04 8.31
N GLN A 29 -11.57 6.85 7.69
CA GLN A 29 -10.51 5.89 7.97
C GLN A 29 -9.18 6.60 7.78
N SER A 30 -8.33 6.59 8.82
CA SER A 30 -7.02 7.24 8.82
C SER A 30 -6.27 6.88 7.53
N LEU A 31 -5.76 7.86 6.80
CA LEU A 31 -4.95 7.68 5.58
C LEU A 31 -3.57 7.03 5.86
N ASP A 32 -3.38 6.49 7.07
CA ASP A 32 -2.20 5.76 7.48
C ASP A 32 -2.17 4.38 6.80
N PRO A 33 -1.10 4.05 6.03
CA PRO A 33 -0.99 2.77 5.33
C PRO A 33 -1.11 1.56 6.27
N VAL A 34 -0.74 1.69 7.55
CA VAL A 34 -0.85 0.60 8.55
C VAL A 34 -2.30 0.12 8.71
N GLY A 35 -3.29 1.00 8.51
CA GLY A 35 -4.70 0.65 8.60
C GLY A 35 -5.17 -0.36 7.54
N PHE A 36 -4.39 -0.57 6.47
CA PHE A 36 -4.73 -1.42 5.33
C PHE A 36 -4.00 -2.78 5.35
N ILE A 37 -3.01 -2.96 6.22
CA ILE A 37 -2.14 -4.14 6.22
C ILE A 37 -2.84 -5.34 6.86
N GLY A 38 -2.63 -6.53 6.28
CA GLY A 38 -3.16 -7.79 6.80
C GLY A 38 -4.69 -7.95 6.64
N LYS A 39 -5.33 -7.05 5.89
CA LYS A 39 -6.78 -7.08 5.63
C LYS A 39 -7.05 -7.48 4.19
N SER A 40 -8.15 -8.20 3.97
CA SER A 40 -8.71 -8.34 2.64
C SER A 40 -9.27 -6.98 2.21
N LEU A 41 -8.61 -6.31 1.27
CA LEU A 41 -9.00 -4.98 0.80
C LEU A 41 -10.04 -5.10 -0.31
N ASN A 42 -11.22 -4.53 -0.07
CA ASN A 42 -12.22 -4.29 -1.12
C ASN A 42 -11.76 -3.16 -2.07
N ASP A 43 -12.48 -3.00 -3.17
CA ASP A 43 -12.11 -2.04 -4.22
C ASP A 43 -12.11 -0.58 -3.73
N THR A 44 -12.99 -0.23 -2.79
CA THR A 44 -12.99 1.13 -2.19
C THR A 44 -11.73 1.38 -1.37
N LEU A 45 -11.29 0.40 -0.59
CA LEU A 45 -10.06 0.53 0.19
C LEU A 45 -8.82 0.52 -0.70
N LYS A 46 -8.81 -0.29 -1.76
CA LYS A 46 -7.74 -0.30 -2.77
C LYS A 46 -7.63 1.05 -3.47
N SER A 47 -8.74 1.63 -3.95
CA SER A 47 -8.69 2.96 -4.58
C SER A 47 -8.24 4.04 -3.59
N THR A 48 -8.68 3.95 -2.33
CA THR A 48 -8.28 4.87 -1.25
C THR A 48 -6.77 4.85 -1.01
N ILE A 49 -6.14 3.69 -0.78
CA ILE A 49 -4.70 3.62 -0.49
C ILE A 49 -3.83 4.00 -1.71
N LEU A 50 -4.30 3.72 -2.93
CA LEU A 50 -3.61 4.08 -4.17
C LEU A 50 -3.67 5.58 -4.45
N GLY A 51 -4.85 6.18 -4.29
CA GLY A 51 -5.09 7.59 -4.62
C GLY A 51 -4.75 8.56 -3.50
N SER A 52 -4.83 8.13 -2.24
CA SER A 52 -4.62 8.99 -1.08
C SER A 52 -3.18 8.89 -0.58
N LYS A 53 -2.71 10.01 -0.03
CA LYS A 53 -1.41 10.12 0.60
C LYS A 53 -1.57 10.92 1.87
N TRP A 54 -1.19 10.33 3.00
CA TRP A 54 -1.05 11.10 4.23
C TRP A 54 -0.03 12.21 4.00
N THR A 55 -0.47 13.45 4.10
CA THR A 55 0.37 14.63 3.92
C THR A 55 0.15 15.52 5.13
N PRO A 56 1.16 15.74 5.98
CA PRO A 56 1.01 16.67 7.07
C PRO A 56 0.94 18.10 6.51
N GLU A 57 0.23 18.97 7.21
CA GLU A 57 0.32 20.39 6.92
C GLU A 57 1.77 20.87 6.99
N LYS A 58 2.19 21.64 5.99
CA LYS A 58 3.58 22.08 5.85
C LYS A 58 4.02 22.81 7.12
N GLY A 59 5.07 22.29 7.77
CA GLY A 59 5.63 22.87 8.99
C GLY A 59 4.92 22.49 10.29
N LYS A 60 3.81 21.73 10.26
CA LYS A 60 3.11 21.28 11.48
C LYS A 60 3.55 19.91 12.00
N TYR A 61 4.14 19.08 11.14
CA TYR A 61 4.62 17.76 11.53
C TYR A 61 6.15 17.70 11.50
N SER A 62 6.73 17.22 12.60
CA SER A 62 8.15 16.91 12.68
C SER A 62 8.33 15.40 12.55
N PHE A 63 8.96 14.97 11.46
CA PHE A 63 9.37 13.58 11.29
C PHE A 63 10.35 13.17 12.40
N PRO A 64 10.15 12.03 13.08
CA PRO A 64 11.04 11.55 14.13
C PRO A 64 12.51 11.50 13.68
N LEU A 65 13.39 12.02 14.54
CA LEU A 65 14.83 12.02 14.31
C LEU A 65 15.48 10.89 15.10
N THR A 66 15.94 9.86 14.39
CA THR A 66 16.57 8.69 14.99
C THR A 66 18.02 8.59 14.47
N HIS A 67 19.00 8.67 15.38
CA HIS A 67 20.43 8.66 15.04
C HIS A 67 20.82 9.67 13.94
N GLY A 68 20.28 10.89 14.01
CA GLY A 68 20.56 11.95 13.04
C GLY A 68 19.88 11.76 11.68
N ARG A 69 18.99 10.77 11.52
CA ARG A 69 18.25 10.51 10.28
C ARG A 69 16.75 10.52 10.52
N ARG A 70 16.00 10.93 9.51
CA ARG A 70 14.53 10.98 9.52
C ARG A 70 13.99 10.72 8.12
N TYR A 71 12.70 10.45 8.02
CA TYR A 71 12.02 10.40 6.74
C TYR A 71 12.15 11.72 5.97
N ASN A 72 12.37 11.64 4.66
CA ASN A 72 12.44 12.80 3.79
C ASN A 72 11.26 12.78 2.80
N VAL A 73 10.36 13.74 2.94
CA VAL A 73 9.16 13.90 2.10
C VAL A 73 9.49 14.01 0.60
N ALA A 74 10.66 14.56 0.24
CA ALA A 74 11.09 14.65 -1.16
C ALA A 74 11.30 13.27 -1.81
N TRP A 75 11.40 12.20 -1.03
CA TRP A 75 11.44 10.84 -1.57
C TRP A 75 10.14 10.47 -2.28
N GLU A 76 9.01 11.04 -1.89
CA GLU A 76 7.71 10.72 -2.48
C GLU A 76 7.56 11.31 -3.90
N ASP A 77 8.31 12.37 -4.22
CA ASP A 77 8.39 12.90 -5.58
C ASP A 77 9.14 11.95 -6.53
N LYS A 78 10.12 11.22 -5.98
CA LYS A 78 10.92 10.23 -6.73
C LYS A 78 10.26 8.86 -6.77
N PHE A 79 9.57 8.49 -5.70
CA PHE A 79 8.95 7.18 -5.48
C PHE A 79 7.45 7.40 -5.22
N ASN A 80 6.68 7.55 -6.29
CA ASN A 80 5.24 7.85 -6.23
C ASN A 80 4.38 6.78 -5.51
N TRP A 81 4.89 5.56 -5.41
CA TRP A 81 4.29 4.45 -4.68
C TRP A 81 4.48 4.54 -3.16
N LEU A 82 5.37 5.40 -2.68
CA LEU A 82 5.78 5.51 -1.28
C LEU A 82 4.67 6.15 -0.42
N ARG A 83 4.40 5.57 0.74
CA ARG A 83 3.48 6.12 1.76
C ARG A 83 4.16 6.07 3.12
N TYR A 84 4.25 7.21 3.79
CA TYR A 84 4.74 7.27 5.17
C TYR A 84 3.62 7.02 6.17
N SER A 85 3.94 6.29 7.24
CA SER A 85 3.09 6.08 8.40
C SER A 85 3.64 6.85 9.60
N PRO A 86 2.91 7.84 10.14
CA PRO A 86 3.32 8.53 11.35
C PRO A 86 3.20 7.65 12.60
N SER A 87 2.29 6.66 12.62
CA SER A 87 2.09 5.79 13.78
C SER A 87 3.25 4.81 14.02
N THR A 88 3.97 4.44 12.96
CA THR A 88 5.06 3.45 13.01
C THR A 88 6.44 4.00 12.62
N ASP A 89 6.52 5.30 12.29
CA ASP A 89 7.70 5.94 11.67
C ASP A 89 8.32 5.05 10.59
N SER A 90 7.50 4.62 9.64
CA SER A 90 7.88 3.63 8.64
C SER A 90 7.25 3.95 7.28
N ALA A 91 7.91 3.52 6.22
CA ALA A 91 7.48 3.72 4.85
C ALA A 91 6.98 2.42 4.21
N PHE A 92 5.91 2.55 3.42
CA PHE A 92 5.17 1.45 2.80
C PHE A 92 4.99 1.70 1.29
N CYS A 93 4.56 0.66 0.58
CA CYS A 93 4.26 0.71 -0.84
C CYS A 93 2.76 0.48 -1.06
N ALA A 94 2.05 1.52 -1.54
CA ALA A 94 0.61 1.45 -1.75
C ALA A 94 0.19 0.33 -2.75
N PRO A 95 0.82 0.19 -3.93
CA PRO A 95 0.52 -0.94 -4.83
C PRO A 95 0.74 -2.31 -4.18
N CYS A 96 1.81 -2.49 -3.42
CA CYS A 96 2.10 -3.77 -2.76
C CYS A 96 1.17 -4.07 -1.59
N ILE A 97 0.69 -3.06 -0.86
CA ILE A 97 -0.39 -3.25 0.12
C ILE A 97 -1.68 -3.68 -0.57
N ALA A 98 -2.01 -3.05 -1.71
CA ALA A 98 -3.28 -3.29 -2.41
C ALA A 98 -3.33 -4.60 -3.21
N PHE A 99 -2.22 -5.01 -3.82
CA PHE A 99 -2.14 -6.13 -4.78
C PHE A 99 -0.92 -7.03 -4.59
N GLY A 100 -0.13 -6.81 -3.55
CA GLY A 100 0.94 -7.73 -3.19
C GLY A 100 0.34 -9.09 -2.91
N GLU A 101 0.81 -10.11 -3.62
CA GLU A 101 0.49 -11.48 -3.25
C GLU A 101 1.28 -11.80 -1.98
N CYS A 102 0.64 -12.47 -1.01
CA CYS A 102 1.33 -13.18 0.09
C CYS A 102 2.18 -14.32 -0.49
N LYS A 103 3.13 -14.04 -1.37
CA LYS A 103 4.12 -15.01 -1.82
C LYS A 103 5.38 -14.74 -1.04
N SER A 104 5.53 -15.57 -0.01
CA SER A 104 6.61 -15.74 0.96
C SER A 104 8.02 -15.90 0.35
N SER A 105 8.41 -15.00 -0.55
CA SER A 105 9.79 -14.84 -0.98
C SER A 105 10.38 -13.76 -0.07
N GLY A 106 11.08 -14.17 0.99
CA GLY A 106 11.60 -13.33 2.08
C GLY A 106 12.63 -12.28 1.67
N GLY A 107 12.27 -11.36 0.77
CA GLY A 107 13.06 -10.22 0.32
C GLY A 107 12.44 -8.88 0.72
N TYR A 108 13.03 -7.78 0.24
CA TYR A 108 12.57 -6.41 0.54
C TYR A 108 11.11 -6.13 0.11
N SER A 109 10.54 -6.94 -0.79
CA SER A 109 9.15 -6.81 -1.23
C SER A 109 8.16 -6.95 -0.06
N ASP A 110 8.42 -7.87 0.88
CA ASP A 110 7.53 -8.10 2.02
C ASP A 110 7.53 -6.91 2.99
N LYS A 111 8.70 -6.31 3.25
CA LYS A 111 8.84 -5.19 4.20
C LYS A 111 7.94 -4.00 3.84
N PHE A 112 7.73 -3.69 2.57
CA PHE A 112 6.91 -2.55 2.17
C PHE A 112 5.40 -2.83 2.16
N SER A 113 4.97 -4.09 2.27
CA SER A 113 3.56 -4.49 2.35
C SER A 113 3.14 -4.97 3.73
N SER A 114 4.07 -5.33 4.63
CA SER A 114 3.78 -5.87 5.96
C SER A 114 4.33 -5.02 7.11
N SER A 115 5.64 -5.03 7.32
CA SER A 115 6.28 -4.50 8.54
C SER A 115 6.68 -3.03 8.48
N GLY A 116 6.79 -2.46 7.28
CA GLY A 116 7.28 -1.11 7.03
C GLY A 116 8.81 -1.02 6.98
N MET A 117 9.31 -0.10 6.15
CA MET A 117 10.74 0.22 6.06
C MET A 117 11.04 1.48 6.87
N LYS A 118 11.98 1.39 7.82
CA LYS A 118 12.44 2.51 8.67
C LYS A 118 13.95 2.72 8.67
N ASP A 119 14.68 2.04 7.78
CA ASP A 119 16.12 2.18 7.64
C ASP A 119 16.46 3.41 6.78
N TRP A 120 16.35 4.59 7.38
CA TRP A 120 16.60 5.87 6.73
C TRP A 120 18.04 6.02 6.21
N LYS A 121 19.00 5.26 6.77
CA LYS A 121 20.41 5.25 6.30
C LYS A 121 20.50 4.73 4.88
N ASN A 122 19.76 3.67 4.59
CA ASN A 122 19.85 2.93 3.35
C ASN A 122 18.65 3.20 2.43
N ALA A 123 17.77 4.13 2.79
CA ALA A 123 16.59 4.50 2.01
C ALA A 123 16.91 4.84 0.56
N VAL A 124 17.90 5.71 0.37
CA VAL A 124 18.36 6.16 -0.95
C VAL A 124 19.84 5.88 -1.13
N GLY A 125 20.20 5.28 -2.26
CA GLY A 125 21.58 4.97 -2.61
C GLY A 125 21.62 4.37 -4.02
N ALA A 126 22.63 4.73 -4.81
CA ALA A 126 22.68 4.35 -6.23
C ALA A 126 22.78 2.83 -6.45
N LYS A 127 23.49 2.11 -5.56
CA LYS A 127 23.70 0.66 -5.66
C LYS A 127 22.93 -0.17 -4.62
N ARG A 128 22.68 0.41 -3.43
CA ARG A 128 22.09 -0.31 -2.29
C ARG A 128 20.88 0.39 -1.67
N GLY A 129 20.30 1.37 -2.37
CA GLY A 129 19.14 2.10 -1.89
C GLY A 129 17.93 1.18 -1.82
N THR A 130 17.37 0.97 -0.63
CA THR A 130 16.25 0.07 -0.39
C THR A 130 15.03 0.44 -1.24
N PHE A 131 14.75 1.73 -1.44
CA PHE A 131 13.65 2.17 -2.32
C PHE A 131 13.89 1.81 -3.78
N LEU A 132 15.11 1.98 -4.29
CA LEU A 132 15.44 1.65 -5.67
C LEU A 132 15.37 0.13 -5.90
N ILE A 133 15.93 -0.65 -4.97
CA ILE A 133 15.88 -2.12 -5.01
C ILE A 133 14.43 -2.60 -5.00
N HIS A 134 13.58 -2.05 -4.12
CA HIS A 134 12.17 -2.40 -4.08
C HIS A 134 11.46 -2.06 -5.39
N GLN A 135 11.63 -0.85 -5.91
CA GLN A 135 11.00 -0.42 -7.15
C GLN A 135 11.36 -1.31 -8.35
N GLU A 136 12.59 -1.83 -8.39
CA GLU A 136 13.04 -2.71 -9.47
C GLU A 136 12.64 -4.18 -9.28
N SER A 137 12.12 -4.57 -8.11
CA SER A 137 11.70 -5.94 -7.82
C SER A 137 10.49 -6.36 -8.68
N SER A 138 10.44 -7.65 -9.04
CA SER A 138 9.32 -8.21 -9.81
C SER A 138 7.99 -8.05 -9.08
N GLY A 139 7.95 -8.35 -7.77
CA GLY A 139 6.73 -8.23 -6.97
C GLY A 139 6.16 -6.81 -6.95
N HIS A 140 7.02 -5.79 -6.90
CA HIS A 140 6.58 -4.41 -7.07
C HIS A 140 6.01 -4.14 -8.46
N LYS A 141 6.71 -4.57 -9.52
CA LYS A 141 6.28 -4.36 -10.92
C LYS A 141 4.93 -5.02 -11.20
N ASP A 142 4.72 -6.23 -10.69
CA ASP A 142 3.45 -6.96 -10.81
C ASP A 142 2.32 -6.26 -10.07
N ALA A 143 2.56 -5.84 -8.82
CA ALA A 143 1.59 -5.07 -8.04
C ALA A 143 1.27 -3.72 -8.69
N LEU A 144 2.27 -3.06 -9.27
CA LEU A 144 2.11 -1.79 -9.98
C LEU A 144 1.25 -1.96 -11.23
N LEU A 145 1.48 -3.02 -12.02
CA LEU A 145 0.66 -3.34 -13.20
C LEU A 145 -0.80 -3.60 -12.81
N LYS A 146 -1.02 -4.45 -11.79
CA LYS A 146 -2.37 -4.73 -11.27
C LYS A 146 -3.08 -3.46 -10.79
N SER A 147 -2.37 -2.62 -10.03
CA SER A 147 -2.92 -1.35 -9.53
C SER A 147 -3.26 -0.37 -10.65
N SER A 148 -2.45 -0.34 -11.71
CA SER A 148 -2.70 0.53 -12.86
C SER A 148 -3.95 0.09 -13.61
N ASN A 149 -4.10 -1.21 -13.85
CA ASN A 149 -5.29 -1.77 -14.50
C ASN A 149 -6.55 -1.54 -13.64
N PHE A 150 -6.45 -1.75 -12.34
CA PHE A 150 -7.53 -1.50 -11.40
C PHE A 150 -8.00 -0.04 -11.43
N LEU A 151 -7.08 0.93 -11.38
CA LEU A 151 -7.41 2.35 -11.45
C LEU A 151 -8.05 2.74 -12.79
N GLN A 152 -7.65 2.11 -13.90
CA GLN A 152 -8.29 2.31 -15.19
C GLN A 152 -9.73 1.79 -15.22
N ILE A 153 -10.00 0.64 -14.59
CA ILE A 153 -11.34 0.06 -14.51
C ILE A 153 -12.25 0.91 -13.62
N ILE A 154 -11.79 1.28 -12.41
CA ILE A 154 -12.57 2.06 -11.45
C ILE A 154 -12.76 3.52 -11.90
N GLY A 155 -11.78 4.12 -12.56
CA GLY A 155 -11.91 5.45 -13.18
C GLY A 155 -12.69 5.43 -14.50
N GLY A 156 -13.01 4.23 -15.01
CA GLY A 156 -13.46 3.98 -16.38
C GLY A 156 -14.97 4.04 -16.62
N GLY A 157 -15.74 4.72 -15.75
CA GLY A 157 -17.04 5.27 -16.14
C GLY A 157 -16.92 6.55 -16.97
N GLU A 158 -15.76 7.21 -16.97
CA GLU A 158 -15.49 8.36 -17.83
C GLU A 158 -14.13 8.19 -18.51
N LYS A 159 -14.18 8.01 -19.83
CA LYS A 159 -12.99 8.20 -20.65
C LYS A 159 -12.52 9.64 -20.43
N THR A 160 -11.25 9.81 -20.08
CA THR A 160 -10.25 10.72 -20.69
C THR A 160 -9.24 11.14 -19.62
N SER A 161 -7.99 10.72 -19.72
CA SER A 161 -6.97 11.36 -20.56
C SER A 161 -6.61 12.78 -20.12
N SER A 162 -5.93 12.91 -18.98
CA SER A 162 -4.83 13.88 -18.80
C SER A 162 -4.16 13.69 -17.45
N VAL A 163 -2.90 14.12 -17.36
CA VAL A 163 -2.04 14.15 -16.16
C VAL A 163 -1.30 12.85 -15.79
N VAL A 164 -1.97 11.72 -15.50
CA VAL A 164 -1.23 10.54 -14.97
C VAL A 164 -0.45 9.80 -16.06
N PHE A 165 -1.07 9.55 -17.22
CA PHE A 165 -0.41 8.89 -18.36
C PHE A 165 0.72 9.76 -18.96
N LEU A 166 0.56 11.10 -18.93
CA LEU A 166 1.57 12.05 -19.39
C LEU A 166 2.79 12.14 -18.46
N ARG A 167 2.63 11.87 -17.15
CA ARG A 167 3.77 11.86 -16.22
C ARG A 167 4.63 10.60 -16.39
N LEU A 168 4.03 9.44 -16.64
CA LEU A 168 4.77 8.19 -16.83
C LEU A 168 5.50 8.17 -18.18
N THR A 169 4.86 8.61 -19.27
CA THR A 169 5.51 8.63 -20.60
C THR A 169 6.66 9.63 -20.68
N LYS A 170 6.56 10.81 -20.04
CA LYS A 170 7.69 11.77 -19.97
C LYS A 170 8.89 11.25 -19.18
N ILE A 171 8.70 10.39 -18.18
CA ILE A 171 9.79 9.78 -17.41
C ILE A 171 10.49 8.69 -18.25
N ILE A 172 9.72 7.88 -18.98
CA ILE A 172 10.26 6.82 -19.84
C ILE A 172 11.02 7.42 -21.04
N LEU A 173 10.47 8.43 -21.71
CA LEU A 173 11.14 9.08 -22.85
C LEU A 173 12.44 9.80 -22.46
N ARG A 174 12.54 10.34 -21.24
CA ARG A 174 13.78 10.95 -20.72
C ARG A 174 14.90 9.96 -20.41
N LYS A 175 14.58 8.67 -20.20
CA LYS A 175 15.56 7.61 -19.98
C LYS A 175 16.06 6.97 -21.29
N ILE A 176 15.28 7.04 -22.37
CA ILE A 176 15.65 6.51 -23.69
C ILE A 176 16.58 7.48 -24.44
N ASN A 177 16.50 8.77 -24.14
CA ASN A 177 17.26 9.83 -24.82
C ASN A 177 18.49 10.32 -24.02
N ARG A 178 19.04 9.46 -23.16
CA ARG A 178 20.25 9.71 -22.36
C ARG A 178 21.24 8.57 -22.49
#